data_AF-A0A918BJN3-F1
#
_entry.id   AF-A0A918BJN3-F1
#
_cell.length_a   1.000
_cell.length_b   1.000
_cell.length_c   1.000
_cell.angle_alpha   90.00
_cell.angle_beta   90.00
_cell.angle_gamma   90.00
#
_symmetry.space_group_name_H-M   'P 1'
#
loop_
_entity.id
_entity.type
_entity.pdbx_description
1 polymer ?
#
loop_
_entity_poly.entity_id
_entity_poly.type
_entity_poly.pdbx_seq_one_letter_code
_entity_poly.pdbx_strand_id
1 'polypeptide(L)'
;MNTLTAVEALEQRLGDPFDPANPHGFDALLAAAEAHRPQDPEPWRVPSGAPEPVLHALRAVCRRSPTLAGTPGTGAADEALAVGACAGALDSALRITLRHLRGRRLYGAAAADLPVLRSVLSGAFADLLLCDALTTLAVRGTDALPDRPDATAHAVTAFVPRVLQGALDRLSVVMGSRFYIREGDHASFQRLLHETQRALFGAGRRTPERDPAAPFPLDALLAAPAVTGLYDPALLAAAPGRALNGRARRTPQPTGSAHERLYADLVDRHEANLALDLTRRPLPDRP
;
A
#
# COMPACT_ATOMS: atom_id res chain seq x y z
N MET A 1 -27.78 2.35 8.34
CA MET A 1 -26.42 1.95 8.75
C MET A 1 -25.49 3.09 8.39
N ASN A 2 -24.71 3.64 9.33
CA ASN A 2 -23.76 4.73 9.01
C ASN A 2 -22.57 4.14 8.21
N THR A 3 -21.89 4.94 7.40
CA THR A 3 -20.78 4.50 6.53
C THR A 3 -19.70 3.76 7.31
N LEU A 4 -19.34 4.23 8.51
CA LEU A 4 -18.37 3.58 9.40
C LEU A 4 -18.77 2.13 9.74
N THR A 5 -20.03 1.90 10.13
CA THR A 5 -20.54 0.57 10.45
C THR A 5 -20.53 -0.35 9.22
N ALA A 6 -20.77 0.19 8.02
CA ALA A 6 -20.71 -0.60 6.79
C ALA A 6 -19.27 -0.95 6.38
N VAL A 7 -18.31 -0.05 6.63
CA VAL A 7 -16.88 -0.30 6.41
C VAL A 7 -16.38 -1.38 7.37
N GLU A 8 -16.71 -1.27 8.66
CA GLU A 8 -16.37 -2.27 9.67
C GLU A 8 -17.00 -3.64 9.36
N ALA A 9 -18.27 -3.66 8.93
CA ALA A 9 -18.92 -4.90 8.50
C ALA A 9 -18.23 -5.53 7.28
N LEU A 10 -17.74 -4.72 6.34
CA LEU A 10 -16.97 -5.22 5.20
C LEU A 10 -15.59 -5.74 5.62
N GLU A 11 -14.84 -4.99 6.45
CA GLU A 11 -13.56 -5.47 6.97
C GLU A 11 -13.75 -6.78 7.74
N GLN A 12 -14.74 -6.85 8.62
CA GLN A 12 -15.09 -8.06 9.37
C GLN A 12 -15.41 -9.20 8.41
N ARG A 13 -16.36 -9.03 7.47
CA ARG A 13 -16.72 -10.07 6.48
C ARG A 13 -15.53 -10.58 5.68
N LEU A 14 -14.57 -9.72 5.36
CA LEU A 14 -13.38 -10.11 4.60
C LEU A 14 -12.35 -10.86 5.48
N GLY A 15 -12.28 -10.59 6.79
CA GLY A 15 -11.42 -11.29 7.76
C GLY A 15 -9.92 -11.07 7.58
N ASP A 16 -9.10 -12.06 7.96
CA ASP A 16 -7.65 -12.08 7.75
C ASP A 16 -7.33 -12.74 6.39
N PRO A 17 -6.64 -12.06 5.45
CA PRO A 17 -6.30 -12.67 4.17
C PRO A 17 -5.34 -13.86 4.29
N PHE A 18 -4.63 -14.02 5.42
CA PHE A 18 -3.68 -15.10 5.68
C PHE A 18 -4.29 -16.34 6.35
N ASP A 19 -5.55 -16.28 6.79
CA ASP A 19 -6.23 -17.44 7.37
C ASP A 19 -6.58 -18.45 6.24
N PRO A 20 -6.04 -19.68 6.26
CA PRO A 20 -6.32 -20.70 5.25
C PRO A 20 -7.80 -21.15 5.24
N ALA A 21 -8.54 -20.92 6.32
CA ALA A 21 -9.97 -21.22 6.40
C ALA A 21 -10.85 -20.07 5.87
N ASN A 22 -10.27 -18.91 5.55
CA ASN A 22 -11.02 -17.75 5.10
C ASN A 22 -11.46 -17.92 3.63
N PRO A 23 -12.78 -17.92 3.32
CA PRO A 23 -13.28 -18.02 1.95
C PRO A 23 -12.90 -16.81 1.07
N HIS A 24 -12.50 -15.70 1.68
CA HIS A 24 -11.99 -14.50 1.03
C HIS A 24 -10.47 -14.33 1.22
N GLY A 25 -9.78 -15.35 1.74
CA GLY A 25 -8.34 -15.37 1.95
C GLY A 25 -7.55 -15.66 0.68
N PHE A 26 -6.22 -15.62 0.79
CA PHE A 26 -5.32 -15.87 -0.33
C PHE A 26 -5.49 -17.26 -0.94
N ASP A 27 -5.57 -18.31 -0.12
CA ASP A 27 -5.68 -19.68 -0.60
C ASP A 27 -6.97 -19.89 -1.41
N ALA A 28 -8.10 -19.38 -0.91
CA ALA A 28 -9.37 -19.43 -1.62
C ALA A 28 -9.32 -18.68 -2.96
N LEU A 29 -8.72 -17.48 -2.96
CA LEU A 29 -8.57 -16.67 -4.16
C LEU A 29 -7.65 -17.31 -5.21
N LEU A 30 -6.56 -17.96 -4.78
CA LEU A 30 -5.65 -18.70 -5.67
C LEU A 30 -6.35 -19.94 -6.24
N ALA A 31 -7.04 -20.72 -5.40
CA ALA A 31 -7.79 -21.89 -5.83
C ALA A 31 -8.93 -21.54 -6.81
N ALA A 32 -9.59 -20.39 -6.63
CA ALA A 32 -10.59 -19.90 -7.57
C ALA A 32 -9.96 -19.54 -8.93
N ALA A 33 -8.80 -18.87 -8.91
CA ALA A 33 -8.07 -18.48 -10.13
C ALA A 33 -7.56 -19.71 -10.90
N GLU A 34 -6.99 -20.70 -10.23
CA GLU A 34 -6.55 -21.96 -10.84
C GLU A 34 -7.71 -22.73 -11.49
N ALA A 35 -8.86 -22.77 -10.80
CA ALA A 35 -10.08 -23.38 -11.30
C ALA A 35 -10.82 -22.54 -12.36
N HIS A 36 -10.30 -21.37 -12.74
CA HIS A 36 -10.95 -20.41 -13.65
C HIS A 36 -12.39 -20.04 -13.21
N ARG A 37 -12.64 -20.04 -11.89
CA ARG A 37 -13.93 -19.69 -11.30
C ARG A 37 -13.97 -18.19 -10.96
N PRO A 38 -15.17 -17.59 -10.89
CA PRO A 38 -15.33 -16.27 -10.29
C PRO A 38 -14.73 -16.26 -8.88
N GLN A 39 -13.95 -15.22 -8.58
CA GLN A 39 -13.24 -15.09 -7.31
C GLN A 39 -14.19 -14.85 -6.13
N ASP A 40 -15.41 -14.36 -6.39
CA ASP A 40 -16.52 -14.33 -5.46
C ASP A 40 -17.86 -14.51 -6.20
N PRO A 41 -18.77 -15.41 -5.77
CA PRO A 41 -20.15 -15.46 -6.26
C PRO A 41 -20.99 -14.20 -5.93
N GLU A 42 -20.65 -13.43 -4.88
CA GLU A 42 -21.25 -12.11 -4.60
C GLU A 42 -20.20 -10.99 -4.63
N PRO A 43 -20.39 -9.91 -5.41
CA PRO A 43 -19.40 -8.84 -5.50
C PRO A 43 -19.20 -8.15 -4.14
N TRP A 44 -17.94 -7.90 -3.78
CA TRP A 44 -17.56 -7.14 -2.59
C TRP A 44 -18.10 -5.72 -2.67
N ARG A 45 -19.29 -5.49 -2.12
CA ARG A 45 -19.93 -4.16 -2.15
C ARG A 45 -19.23 -3.24 -1.16
N VAL A 46 -18.35 -2.40 -1.70
CA VAL A 46 -17.78 -1.27 -0.97
C VAL A 46 -18.92 -0.27 -0.69
N PRO A 47 -19.15 0.11 0.57
CA PRO A 47 -20.21 1.06 0.91
C PRO A 47 -19.89 2.44 0.32
N SER A 48 -20.93 3.17 -0.09
CA SER A 48 -20.81 4.59 -0.42
C SER A 48 -20.84 5.45 0.86
N GLY A 49 -20.31 6.67 0.76
CA GLY A 49 -20.37 7.64 1.86
C GLY A 49 -19.15 8.54 1.91
N ALA A 50 -18.78 8.95 3.13
CA ALA A 50 -17.61 9.79 3.35
C ALA A 50 -16.35 9.13 2.78
N PRO A 51 -15.51 9.87 2.04
CA PRO A 51 -14.49 9.28 1.19
C PRO A 51 -13.38 8.57 2.00
N GLU A 52 -13.00 9.06 3.18
CA GLU A 52 -11.99 8.42 4.02
C GLU A 52 -12.42 7.04 4.57
N PRO A 53 -13.63 6.86 5.14
CA PRO A 53 -14.15 5.52 5.42
C PRO A 53 -14.19 4.60 4.18
N VAL A 54 -14.59 5.11 3.01
CA VAL A 54 -14.58 4.33 1.76
C VAL A 54 -13.18 3.89 1.37
N LEU A 55 -12.16 4.75 1.54
CA LEU A 55 -10.76 4.43 1.31
C LEU A 55 -10.33 3.23 2.16
N HIS A 56 -10.69 3.20 3.45
CA HIS A 56 -10.34 2.09 4.34
C HIS A 56 -11.01 0.78 3.93
N ALA A 57 -12.29 0.80 3.55
CA ALA A 57 -12.97 -0.35 2.98
C ALA A 57 -12.27 -0.87 1.70
N LEU A 58 -11.88 0.03 0.80
CA LEU A 58 -11.15 -0.34 -0.41
C LEU A 58 -9.76 -0.92 -0.11
N ARG A 59 -9.07 -0.43 0.93
CA ARG A 59 -7.80 -1.04 1.38
C ARG A 59 -7.99 -2.49 1.82
N ALA A 60 -9.06 -2.79 2.56
CA ALA A 60 -9.35 -4.17 2.97
C ALA A 60 -9.56 -5.12 1.78
N VAL A 61 -10.18 -4.62 0.71
CA VAL A 61 -10.30 -5.33 -0.58
C VAL A 61 -8.93 -5.49 -1.24
N CYS A 62 -8.17 -4.40 -1.39
CA CYS A 62 -6.86 -4.41 -2.05
C CYS A 62 -5.79 -5.20 -1.29
N ARG A 63 -5.92 -5.42 0.03
CA ARG A 63 -5.09 -6.38 0.80
C ARG A 63 -5.13 -7.79 0.22
N ARG A 64 -6.15 -8.11 -0.58
CA ARG A 64 -6.31 -9.42 -1.22
C ARG A 64 -6.13 -9.33 -2.72
N SER A 65 -6.88 -8.43 -3.35
CA SER A 65 -7.04 -8.39 -4.80
C SER A 65 -7.45 -6.99 -5.24
N PRO A 66 -6.53 -6.16 -5.73
CA PRO A 66 -6.87 -4.87 -6.34
C PRO A 66 -7.89 -4.96 -7.48
N THR A 67 -7.98 -6.11 -8.18
CA THR A 67 -8.98 -6.31 -9.23
C THR A 67 -10.43 -6.36 -8.71
N LEU A 68 -10.63 -6.64 -7.42
CA LEU A 68 -11.95 -6.74 -6.78
C LEU A 68 -12.43 -5.42 -6.17
N ALA A 69 -11.58 -4.38 -6.12
CA ALA A 69 -11.94 -3.07 -5.59
C ALA A 69 -12.97 -2.33 -6.46
N GLY A 70 -13.20 -2.80 -7.68
CA GLY A 70 -13.95 -2.06 -8.71
C GLY A 70 -13.18 -0.83 -9.18
N THR A 71 -13.67 -0.21 -10.26
CA THR A 71 -13.23 1.13 -10.64
C THR A 71 -14.09 2.13 -9.87
N PRO A 72 -13.53 2.93 -8.95
CA PRO A 72 -14.25 4.12 -8.49
C PRO A 72 -14.48 5.05 -9.69
N GLY A 73 -15.40 6.00 -9.58
CA GLY A 73 -15.82 6.87 -10.69
C GLY A 73 -14.68 7.65 -11.37
N THR A 74 -15.04 8.61 -12.22
CA THR A 74 -14.04 9.34 -13.03
C THR A 74 -13.55 10.65 -12.40
N GLY A 75 -13.88 10.91 -11.13
CA GLY A 75 -13.49 12.12 -10.41
C GLY A 75 -12.10 12.06 -9.77
N ALA A 76 -11.54 13.22 -9.39
CA ALA A 76 -10.26 13.29 -8.68
C ALA A 76 -10.28 12.58 -7.32
N ALA A 77 -11.41 12.68 -6.59
CA ALA A 77 -11.63 11.96 -5.35
C ALA A 77 -11.67 10.44 -5.59
N ASP A 78 -12.32 9.99 -6.64
CA ASP A 78 -12.37 8.57 -7.04
C ASP A 78 -10.97 8.04 -7.38
N GLU A 79 -10.16 8.83 -8.06
CA GLU A 79 -8.78 8.46 -8.38
C GLU A 79 -7.92 8.35 -7.12
N ALA A 80 -8.07 9.29 -6.17
CA ALA A 80 -7.42 9.21 -4.86
C ALA A 80 -7.84 7.98 -4.06
N LEU A 81 -9.13 7.62 -4.09
CA LEU A 81 -9.64 6.38 -3.50
C LEU A 81 -8.99 5.15 -4.15
N ALA A 82 -8.96 5.09 -5.48
CA ALA A 82 -8.43 3.94 -6.21
C ALA A 82 -6.93 3.72 -5.96
N VAL A 83 -6.15 4.80 -6.03
CA VAL A 83 -4.69 4.77 -5.83
C VAL A 83 -4.37 4.52 -4.36
N GLY A 84 -5.05 5.20 -3.45
CA GLY A 84 -4.86 5.02 -2.00
C GLY A 84 -5.29 3.64 -1.49
N ALA A 85 -6.26 2.99 -2.16
CA ALA A 85 -6.66 1.63 -1.86
C ALA A 85 -5.51 0.63 -2.10
N CYS A 86 -4.69 0.87 -3.12
CA CYS A 86 -3.56 -0.01 -3.46
C CYS A 86 -2.49 -0.08 -2.35
N ALA A 87 -2.50 0.83 -1.37
CA ALA A 87 -1.70 0.70 -0.15
C ALA A 87 -2.03 -0.59 0.62
N GLY A 88 -3.26 -1.11 0.54
CA GLY A 88 -3.64 -2.40 1.10
C GLY A 88 -2.87 -3.57 0.46
N ALA A 89 -2.62 -3.53 -0.85
CA ALA A 89 -1.83 -4.56 -1.51
C ALA A 89 -0.36 -4.54 -1.06
N LEU A 90 0.21 -3.35 -0.88
CA LEU A 90 1.56 -3.18 -0.33
C LEU A 90 1.64 -3.63 1.14
N ASP A 91 0.59 -3.42 1.94
CA ASP A 91 0.49 -3.95 3.31
C ASP A 91 0.66 -5.48 3.31
N SER A 92 -0.17 -6.20 2.55
CA SER A 92 -0.08 -7.65 2.44
C SER A 92 1.26 -8.10 1.86
N ALA A 93 1.81 -7.40 0.86
CA ALA A 93 3.13 -7.72 0.30
C ALA A 93 4.25 -7.57 1.34
N LEU A 94 4.20 -6.54 2.20
CA LEU A 94 5.14 -6.35 3.32
C LEU A 94 5.02 -7.51 4.32
N ARG A 95 3.79 -7.90 4.70
CA ARG A 95 3.54 -9.03 5.63
C ARG A 95 4.07 -10.35 5.07
N ILE A 96 3.80 -10.64 3.79
CA ILE A 96 4.32 -11.82 3.09
C ILE A 96 5.86 -11.81 3.11
N THR A 97 6.46 -10.67 2.77
CA THR A 97 7.92 -10.55 2.69
C THR A 97 8.56 -10.70 4.07
N LEU A 98 8.01 -10.07 5.11
CA LEU A 98 8.49 -10.19 6.48
C LEU A 98 8.43 -11.63 6.97
N ARG A 99 7.30 -12.32 6.76
CA ARG A 99 7.15 -13.74 7.13
C ARG A 99 8.11 -14.64 6.36
N HIS A 100 8.31 -14.39 5.07
CA HIS A 100 9.30 -15.09 4.26
C HIS A 100 10.71 -14.93 4.83
N LEU A 101 11.11 -13.70 5.18
CA LEU A 101 12.45 -13.42 5.69
C LEU A 101 12.68 -13.97 7.10
N ARG A 102 11.65 -14.01 7.95
CA ARG A 102 11.72 -14.62 9.29
C ARG A 102 11.82 -16.14 9.24
N GLY A 103 11.13 -16.78 8.29
CA GLY A 103 11.21 -18.23 8.08
C GLY A 103 12.50 -18.70 7.41
N ARG A 104 13.32 -17.79 6.86
CA ARG A 104 14.53 -18.10 6.11
C ARG A 104 15.78 -17.85 6.95
N ARG A 105 16.69 -18.83 7.01
CA ARG A 105 18.03 -18.65 7.61
C ARG A 105 19.08 -18.37 6.56
N LEU A 106 19.92 -17.36 6.79
CA LEU A 106 21.07 -17.00 5.96
C LEU A 106 22.25 -16.66 6.89
N TYR A 107 23.42 -17.21 6.60
CA TYR A 107 24.64 -16.94 7.38
C TYR A 107 24.47 -17.16 8.90
N GLY A 108 23.69 -18.17 9.29
CA GLY A 108 23.46 -18.53 10.69
C GLY A 108 22.38 -17.71 11.43
N ALA A 109 21.85 -16.62 10.85
CA ALA A 109 20.79 -15.79 11.42
C ALA A 109 19.50 -15.85 10.58
N ALA A 110 18.38 -15.30 11.08
CA ALA A 110 17.21 -15.10 10.24
C ALA A 110 17.53 -14.05 9.18
N ALA A 111 17.02 -14.21 7.96
CA ALA A 111 17.27 -13.24 6.89
C ALA A 111 16.70 -11.86 7.25
N ALA A 112 15.62 -11.81 8.03
CA ALA A 112 15.05 -10.59 8.58
C ALA A 112 16.01 -9.80 9.49
N ASP A 113 17.08 -10.42 10.02
CA ASP A 113 18.06 -9.73 10.86
C ASP A 113 19.18 -9.07 10.06
N LEU A 114 19.30 -9.36 8.76
CA LEU A 114 20.34 -8.79 7.91
C LEU A 114 20.05 -7.29 7.66
N PRO A 115 21.01 -6.37 7.95
CA PRO A 115 20.77 -4.93 7.87
C PRO A 115 20.24 -4.45 6.51
N VAL A 116 20.74 -5.03 5.41
CA VAL A 116 20.31 -4.69 4.05
C VAL A 116 18.83 -5.06 3.81
N LEU A 117 18.38 -6.19 4.35
CA LEU A 117 17.00 -6.66 4.17
C LEU A 117 16.04 -5.90 5.08
N ARG A 118 16.46 -5.58 6.31
CA ARG A 118 15.76 -4.65 7.20
C ARG A 118 15.56 -3.29 6.53
N SER A 119 16.59 -2.79 5.83
CA SER A 119 16.48 -1.52 5.10
C SER A 119 15.47 -1.53 3.97
N VAL A 120 15.32 -2.66 3.27
CA VAL A 120 14.32 -2.77 2.22
C VAL A 120 12.92 -2.78 2.83
N LEU A 121 12.70 -3.55 3.91
CA LEU A 121 11.43 -3.58 4.64
C LEU A 121 11.05 -2.21 5.19
N SER A 122 11.94 -1.54 5.95
CA SER A 122 11.70 -0.20 6.49
C SER A 122 11.47 0.83 5.39
N GLY A 123 12.22 0.74 4.29
CA GLY A 123 12.06 1.63 3.16
C GLY A 123 10.70 1.47 2.48
N ALA A 124 10.28 0.23 2.19
CA ALA A 124 8.97 -0.05 1.62
C ALA A 124 7.81 0.31 2.56
N PHE A 125 7.99 0.15 3.87
CA PHE A 125 7.03 0.61 4.87
C PHE A 125 6.94 2.15 4.93
N ALA A 126 8.06 2.86 4.85
CA ALA A 126 8.07 4.32 4.74
C ALA A 126 7.39 4.82 3.45
N ASP A 127 7.57 4.11 2.34
CA ASP A 127 6.85 4.40 1.09
C ASP A 127 5.33 4.20 1.24
N LEU A 128 4.90 3.16 1.94
CA LEU A 128 3.48 2.95 2.26
C LEU A 128 2.92 4.14 3.03
N LEU A 129 3.59 4.55 4.11
CA LEU A 129 3.16 5.67 4.96
C LEU A 129 3.16 7.01 4.20
N LEU A 130 4.16 7.23 3.33
CA LEU A 130 4.20 8.39 2.43
C LEU A 130 3.00 8.42 1.48
N CYS A 131 2.74 7.30 0.81
CA CYS A 131 1.61 7.17 -0.11
C CYS A 131 0.27 7.36 0.63
N ASP A 132 0.15 6.83 1.84
CA ASP A 132 -1.04 6.99 2.66
C ASP A 132 -1.26 8.45 3.08
N ALA A 133 -0.23 9.15 3.55
CA ALA A 133 -0.36 10.56 3.92
C ALA A 133 -0.83 11.42 2.75
N LEU A 134 -0.25 11.22 1.57
CA LEU A 134 -0.60 11.97 0.36
C LEU A 134 -2.01 11.63 -0.16
N THR A 135 -2.40 10.36 -0.13
CA THR A 135 -3.74 9.94 -0.58
C THR A 135 -4.83 10.32 0.42
N THR A 136 -4.55 10.28 1.72
CA THR A 136 -5.44 10.78 2.77
C THR A 136 -5.69 12.28 2.62
N LEU A 137 -4.65 13.06 2.33
CA LEU A 137 -4.79 14.50 2.05
C LEU A 137 -5.74 14.78 0.88
N ALA A 138 -5.58 14.01 -0.21
CA ALA A 138 -6.41 14.11 -1.41
C ALA A 138 -7.86 13.70 -1.17
N VAL A 139 -8.06 12.58 -0.47
CA VAL A 139 -9.38 12.05 -0.10
C VAL A 139 -10.14 13.02 0.82
N ARG A 140 -9.43 13.72 1.70
CA ARG A 140 -9.99 14.79 2.55
C ARG A 140 -10.25 16.09 1.80
N GLY A 141 -9.80 16.23 0.54
CA GLY A 141 -9.88 17.47 -0.22
C GLY A 141 -9.13 18.63 0.46
N THR A 142 -8.05 18.33 1.19
CA THR A 142 -7.34 19.35 1.97
C THR A 142 -6.47 20.21 1.06
N ASP A 143 -6.67 21.52 1.12
CA ASP A 143 -5.82 22.51 0.45
C ASP A 143 -4.55 22.76 1.28
N ALA A 144 -3.54 21.90 1.09
CA ALA A 144 -2.29 21.97 1.84
C ALA A 144 -1.32 23.03 1.30
N LEU A 145 -1.46 23.42 0.02
CA LEU A 145 -0.60 24.37 -0.66
C LEU A 145 -1.45 25.29 -1.54
N PRO A 146 -2.01 26.38 -0.98
CA PRO A 146 -2.90 27.28 -1.72
C PRO A 146 -2.27 27.86 -3.01
N ASP A 147 -0.95 28.08 -3.02
CA ASP A 147 -0.21 28.56 -4.19
C ASP A 147 0.00 27.48 -5.27
N ARG A 148 -0.24 26.21 -4.94
CA ARG A 148 -0.08 25.03 -5.79
C ARG A 148 -1.26 24.06 -5.61
N PRO A 149 -2.49 24.46 -5.98
CA PRO A 149 -3.70 23.64 -5.80
C PRO A 149 -3.66 22.34 -6.61
N ASP A 150 -2.80 22.27 -7.63
CA ASP A 150 -2.53 21.08 -8.45
C ASP A 150 -1.70 20.00 -7.72
N ALA A 151 -0.99 20.36 -6.65
CA ALA A 151 0.03 19.50 -6.03
C ALA A 151 -0.55 18.16 -5.53
N THR A 152 -1.71 18.19 -4.87
CA THR A 152 -2.35 16.98 -4.32
C THR A 152 -2.85 16.05 -5.43
N ALA A 153 -3.43 16.61 -6.49
CA ALA A 153 -3.84 15.85 -7.67
C ALA A 153 -2.62 15.22 -8.35
N HIS A 154 -1.55 15.99 -8.57
CA HIS A 154 -0.29 15.49 -9.13
C HIS A 154 0.32 14.38 -8.28
N ALA A 155 0.31 14.53 -6.94
CA ALA A 155 0.80 13.52 -6.02
C ALA A 155 0.10 12.18 -6.24
N VAL A 156 -1.24 12.18 -6.26
CA VAL A 156 -2.06 10.97 -6.42
C VAL A 156 -1.93 10.33 -7.80
N THR A 157 -1.83 11.13 -8.84
CA THR A 157 -1.98 10.64 -10.22
C THR A 157 -0.65 10.37 -10.92
N ALA A 158 0.44 11.03 -10.52
CA ALA A 158 1.76 10.86 -11.13
C ALA A 158 2.80 10.27 -10.17
N PHE A 159 2.76 10.59 -8.88
CA PHE A 159 3.83 10.25 -7.93
C PHE A 159 3.54 8.96 -7.16
N VAL A 160 2.44 8.91 -6.42
CA VAL A 160 2.04 7.77 -5.55
C VAL A 160 2.02 6.43 -6.29
N PRO A 161 1.46 6.31 -7.52
CA PRO A 161 1.45 5.04 -8.24
C PRO A 161 2.87 4.48 -8.46
N ARG A 162 3.83 5.36 -8.77
CA ARG A 162 5.22 4.98 -9.02
C ARG A 162 5.94 4.59 -7.72
N VAL A 163 5.62 5.25 -6.60
CA VAL A 163 6.17 4.91 -5.28
C VAL A 163 5.66 3.54 -4.83
N LEU A 164 4.35 3.29 -4.92
CA LEU A 164 3.74 2.00 -4.59
C LEU A 164 4.34 0.86 -5.43
N GLN A 165 4.41 1.04 -6.75
CA GLN A 165 5.02 0.06 -7.64
C GLN A 165 6.50 -0.17 -7.32
N GLY A 166 7.28 0.90 -7.14
CA GLY A 166 8.70 0.78 -6.81
C GLY A 166 8.97 0.10 -5.45
N ALA A 167 8.05 0.22 -4.49
CA ALA A 167 8.11 -0.51 -3.24
C ALA A 167 7.83 -2.01 -3.45
N LEU A 168 6.77 -2.36 -4.19
CA LEU A 168 6.46 -3.75 -4.54
C LEU A 168 7.59 -4.41 -5.35
N ASP A 169 8.18 -3.69 -6.30
CA ASP A 169 9.31 -4.17 -7.11
C ASP A 169 10.52 -4.48 -6.21
N ARG A 170 10.84 -3.60 -5.25
CA ARG A 170 11.93 -3.84 -4.27
C ARG A 170 11.66 -5.06 -3.39
N LEU A 171 10.43 -5.24 -2.93
CA LEU A 171 10.05 -6.44 -2.18
C LEU A 171 10.16 -7.70 -3.06
N SER A 172 9.81 -7.63 -4.34
CA SER A 172 9.92 -8.77 -5.26
C SER A 172 11.36 -9.27 -5.40
N VAL A 173 12.35 -8.35 -5.40
CA VAL A 173 13.77 -8.69 -5.43
C VAL A 173 14.19 -9.40 -4.13
N VAL A 174 13.67 -8.98 -2.98
CA VAL A 174 13.93 -9.60 -1.67
C VAL A 174 13.38 -11.03 -1.61
N MET A 175 12.21 -11.27 -2.22
CA MET A 175 11.62 -12.61 -2.34
C MET A 175 12.51 -13.57 -3.16
N GLY A 176 13.43 -13.05 -3.99
CA GLY A 176 14.46 -13.83 -4.69
C GLY A 176 13.88 -14.91 -5.62
N SER A 177 14.55 -16.06 -5.73
CA SER A 177 14.08 -17.16 -6.59
C SER A 177 12.74 -17.76 -6.15
N ARG A 178 12.35 -17.60 -4.88
CA ARG A 178 11.04 -18.04 -4.39
C ARG A 178 9.88 -17.21 -4.94
N PHE A 179 10.17 -16.03 -5.48
CA PHE A 179 9.20 -15.27 -6.24
C PHE A 179 8.55 -16.11 -7.35
N TYR A 180 9.24 -17.09 -7.96
CA TYR A 180 8.68 -17.90 -9.05
C TYR A 180 7.80 -19.07 -8.60
N ILE A 181 7.68 -19.33 -7.29
CA ILE A 181 6.82 -20.40 -6.77
C ILE A 181 5.35 -19.97 -6.91
N ARG A 182 4.53 -20.83 -7.53
CA ARG A 182 3.11 -20.58 -7.82
C ARG A 182 2.15 -21.12 -6.76
N GLU A 183 2.66 -21.35 -5.55
CA GLU A 183 1.89 -21.86 -4.41
C GLU A 183 2.03 -20.95 -3.19
N GLY A 184 0.99 -20.93 -2.35
CA GLY A 184 0.94 -20.19 -1.09
C GLY A 184 1.25 -18.70 -1.23
N ASP A 185 1.93 -18.13 -0.24
CA ASP A 185 2.18 -16.68 -0.16
C ASP A 185 2.99 -16.11 -1.32
N HIS A 186 3.84 -16.92 -1.93
CA HIS A 186 4.65 -16.51 -3.06
C HIS A 186 3.76 -16.23 -4.28
N ALA A 187 2.76 -17.09 -4.52
CA ALA A 187 1.75 -16.87 -5.55
C ALA A 187 0.89 -15.64 -5.25
N SER A 188 0.48 -15.49 -3.99
CA SER A 188 -0.28 -14.32 -3.51
C SER A 188 0.48 -13.02 -3.74
N PHE A 189 1.78 -13.00 -3.42
CA PHE A 189 2.64 -11.84 -3.67
C PHE A 189 2.70 -11.50 -5.16
N GLN A 190 2.95 -12.48 -6.03
CA GLN A 190 3.00 -12.27 -7.48
C GLN A 190 1.68 -11.70 -8.02
N ARG A 191 0.57 -12.25 -7.55
CA ARG A 191 -0.77 -11.79 -7.91
C ARG A 191 -0.98 -10.34 -7.45
N LEU A 192 -0.70 -10.03 -6.19
CA LEU A 192 -0.80 -8.66 -5.65
C LEU A 192 0.04 -7.67 -6.47
N LEU A 193 1.29 -8.02 -6.78
CA LEU A 193 2.18 -7.18 -7.60
C LEU A 193 1.54 -6.91 -8.97
N HIS A 194 1.12 -7.95 -9.67
CA HIS A 194 0.57 -7.82 -11.02
C HIS A 194 -0.78 -7.08 -11.05
N GLU A 195 -1.67 -7.39 -10.11
CA GLU A 195 -2.96 -6.71 -10.00
C GLU A 195 -2.80 -5.24 -9.60
N THR A 196 -1.86 -4.93 -8.71
CA THR A 196 -1.57 -3.54 -8.33
C THR A 196 -1.00 -2.77 -9.52
N GLN A 197 -0.07 -3.35 -10.27
CA GLN A 197 0.45 -2.73 -11.49
C GLN A 197 -0.68 -2.42 -12.48
N ARG A 198 -1.61 -3.35 -12.68
CA ARG A 198 -2.80 -3.14 -13.53
C ARG A 198 -3.74 -2.09 -12.96
N ALA A 199 -3.97 -2.08 -11.65
CA ALA A 199 -4.83 -1.10 -11.01
C ALA A 199 -4.25 0.32 -11.09
N LEU A 200 -2.93 0.47 -11.01
CA LEU A 200 -2.22 1.74 -11.03
C LEU A 200 -1.95 2.28 -12.44
N PHE A 201 -1.71 1.40 -13.43
CA PHE A 201 -1.25 1.79 -14.78
C PHE A 201 -2.08 1.20 -15.92
N GLY A 202 -3.20 0.54 -15.62
CA GLY A 202 -4.07 -0.07 -16.62
C GLY A 202 -4.75 0.93 -17.55
N ALA A 203 -5.31 0.41 -18.64
CA ALA A 203 -6.07 1.20 -19.62
C ALA A 203 -7.19 2.00 -18.92
N GLY A 204 -7.28 3.30 -19.21
CA GLY A 204 -8.25 4.21 -18.60
C GLY A 204 -7.71 5.07 -17.45
N ARG A 205 -6.49 4.80 -16.95
CA ARG A 205 -5.81 5.70 -16.01
C ARG A 205 -5.34 6.97 -16.72
N ARG A 206 -5.63 8.11 -16.12
CA ARG A 206 -5.13 9.39 -16.62
C ARG A 206 -3.68 9.50 -16.17
N THR A 207 -2.76 9.51 -17.14
CA THR A 207 -1.41 9.97 -16.85
C THR A 207 -1.46 11.49 -16.92
N PRO A 208 -1.18 12.23 -15.84
CA PRO A 208 -1.18 13.68 -15.90
C PRO A 208 -0.11 14.13 -16.88
N GLU A 209 -0.43 15.15 -17.67
CA GLU A 209 0.61 15.85 -18.41
C GLU A 209 1.54 16.50 -17.37
N ARG A 210 2.80 16.06 -17.36
CA ARG A 210 3.80 16.65 -16.48
C ARG A 210 4.18 18.00 -17.07
N ASP A 211 3.79 19.08 -16.42
CA ASP A 211 4.36 20.40 -16.73
C ASP A 211 5.87 20.38 -16.40
N PRO A 212 6.77 20.44 -17.39
CA PRO A 212 8.19 20.47 -17.14
C PRO A 212 8.65 21.78 -16.48
N ALA A 213 7.86 22.85 -16.56
CA ALA A 213 8.15 24.15 -15.97
C ALA A 213 7.76 24.25 -14.49
N ALA A 214 6.86 23.40 -14.02
CA ALA A 214 6.36 23.40 -12.64
C ALA A 214 6.67 22.07 -11.94
N PRO A 215 7.87 21.89 -11.34
CA PRO A 215 8.21 20.65 -10.63
C PRO A 215 7.22 20.38 -9.48
N PHE A 216 6.97 19.09 -9.22
CA PHE A 216 6.12 18.66 -8.12
C PHE A 216 6.73 19.09 -6.77
N PRO A 217 6.03 19.93 -5.98
CA PRO A 217 6.58 20.52 -4.76
C PRO A 217 6.50 19.56 -3.57
N LEU A 218 7.07 18.35 -3.70
CA LEU A 218 6.98 17.30 -2.69
C LEU A 218 7.46 17.77 -1.31
N ASP A 219 8.62 18.44 -1.23
CA ASP A 219 9.17 18.84 0.06
C ASP A 219 8.30 19.91 0.75
N ALA A 220 7.74 20.85 -0.02
CA ALA A 220 6.79 21.82 0.53
C ALA A 220 5.49 21.13 0.98
N LEU A 221 5.00 20.14 0.21
CA LEU A 221 3.80 19.38 0.55
C LEU A 221 4.01 18.56 1.83
N LEU A 222 5.17 17.92 2.00
CA LEU A 222 5.51 17.14 3.20
C LEU A 222 5.76 18.01 4.43
N ALA A 223 6.18 19.25 4.25
CA ALA A 223 6.33 20.24 5.32
C ALA A 223 5.01 20.91 5.71
N ALA A 224 3.94 20.76 4.92
CA ALA A 224 2.66 21.38 5.20
C ALA A 224 2.06 20.84 6.51
N PRO A 225 1.42 21.69 7.34
CA PRO A 225 0.82 21.28 8.61
C PRO A 225 -0.17 20.11 8.47
N ALA A 226 -0.89 20.06 7.35
CA ALA A 226 -1.82 18.98 7.04
C ALA A 226 -1.14 17.61 6.92
N VAL A 227 0.13 17.54 6.50
CA VAL A 227 0.90 16.28 6.40
C VAL A 227 1.66 16.00 7.69
N THR A 228 2.28 17.02 8.30
CA THR A 228 3.00 16.83 9.58
C THR A 228 2.06 16.47 10.73
N GLY A 229 0.78 16.85 10.64
CA GLY A 229 -0.27 16.43 11.56
C GLY A 229 -0.74 14.97 11.35
N LEU A 230 -0.46 14.36 10.19
CA LEU A 230 -0.79 12.96 9.90
C LEU A 230 0.32 12.01 10.35
N TYR A 231 1.59 12.37 10.15
CA TYR A 231 2.71 11.50 10.50
C TYR A 231 4.03 12.26 10.67
N ASP A 232 4.99 11.63 11.36
CA ASP A 232 6.33 12.20 11.61
C ASP A 232 7.07 12.46 10.27
N PRO A 233 7.38 13.73 9.94
CA PRO A 233 8.03 14.08 8.68
C PRO A 233 9.43 13.47 8.55
N ALA A 234 10.12 13.20 9.65
CA ALA A 234 11.43 12.54 9.61
C ALA A 234 11.32 11.08 9.13
N LEU A 235 10.22 10.40 9.45
CA LEU A 235 9.96 9.04 8.99
C LEU A 235 9.48 9.03 7.53
N LEU A 236 8.64 9.99 7.14
CA LEU A 236 8.27 10.18 5.73
C LEU A 236 9.49 10.51 4.87
N ALA A 237 10.43 11.29 5.42
CA ALA A 237 11.66 11.64 4.73
C ALA A 237 12.55 10.44 4.42
N ALA A 238 12.42 9.34 5.18
CA ALA A 238 13.15 8.09 4.97
C ALA A 238 12.58 7.23 3.83
N ALA A 239 11.43 7.59 3.25
CA ALA A 239 10.81 6.88 2.13
C ALA A 239 11.68 6.95 0.86
N PRO A 240 12.21 5.82 0.36
CA PRO A 240 13.07 5.81 -0.82
C PRO A 240 12.35 6.33 -2.09
N GLY A 241 11.04 6.16 -2.18
CA GLY A 241 10.21 6.64 -3.28
C GLY A 241 10.30 8.15 -3.53
N ARG A 242 10.69 8.95 -2.52
CA ARG A 242 10.94 10.40 -2.68
C ARG A 242 11.97 10.71 -3.77
N ALA A 243 12.93 9.82 -4.01
CA ALA A 243 13.92 10.02 -5.07
C ALA A 243 13.31 10.08 -6.48
N LEU A 244 12.10 9.55 -6.67
CA LEU A 244 11.36 9.64 -7.94
C LEU A 244 10.93 11.09 -8.28
N ASN A 245 10.91 11.99 -7.30
CA ASN A 245 10.65 13.41 -7.54
C ASN A 245 11.88 14.15 -8.12
N GLY A 246 13.09 13.63 -7.86
CA GLY A 246 14.35 14.22 -8.28
C GLY A 246 14.94 13.61 -9.55
N ARG A 247 16.03 14.20 -10.05
CA ARG A 247 16.80 13.69 -11.21
C ARG A 247 17.84 12.61 -10.82
N ALA A 248 17.97 12.27 -9.55
CA ALA A 248 19.01 11.37 -9.05
C ALA A 248 18.68 9.89 -9.33
N ARG A 249 19.60 9.17 -9.98
CA ARG A 249 19.44 7.75 -10.37
C ARG A 249 19.63 6.75 -9.23
N ARG A 250 20.02 7.20 -8.03
CA ARG A 250 20.26 6.33 -6.87
C ARG A 250 19.55 6.86 -5.64
N THR A 251 18.72 6.00 -5.08
CA THR A 251 18.01 6.23 -3.84
C THR A 251 18.92 5.89 -2.66
N PRO A 252 19.21 6.82 -1.74
CA PRO A 252 19.85 6.48 -0.49
C PRO A 252 18.95 5.49 0.26
N GLN A 253 19.49 4.37 0.73
CA GLN A 253 18.76 3.54 1.69
C GLN A 253 18.57 4.32 3.00
N PRO A 254 17.43 4.14 3.69
CA PRO A 254 17.22 4.78 4.97
C PRO A 254 18.30 4.30 5.94
N THR A 255 19.09 5.24 6.47
CA THR A 255 20.16 4.95 7.43
C THR A 255 19.90 5.69 8.73
N GLY A 256 20.42 5.15 9.83
CA GLY A 256 20.29 5.76 11.15
C GLY A 256 18.97 5.46 11.87
N SER A 257 18.63 6.31 12.83
CA SER A 257 17.54 6.08 13.80
C SER A 257 16.13 5.99 13.19
N ALA A 258 15.87 6.70 12.09
CA ALA A 258 14.57 6.66 11.41
C ALA A 258 14.28 5.26 10.86
N HIS A 259 15.29 4.60 10.28
CA HIS A 259 15.17 3.22 9.80
C HIS A 259 14.81 2.28 10.95
N GLU A 260 15.51 2.38 12.08
CA GLU A 260 15.31 1.51 13.24
C GLU A 260 13.89 1.66 13.80
N ARG A 261 13.42 2.90 13.94
CA ARG A 261 12.04 3.22 14.35
C ARG A 261 11.01 2.64 13.39
N LEU A 262 11.22 2.78 12.07
CA LEU A 262 10.34 2.22 11.04
C LEU A 262 10.31 0.69 11.09
N TYR A 263 11.45 0.04 11.28
CA TYR A 263 11.51 -1.42 11.37
C TYR A 263 10.78 -1.92 12.60
N ALA A 264 11.00 -1.27 13.75
CA ALA A 264 10.31 -1.59 14.99
C ALA A 264 8.79 -1.42 14.83
N ASP A 265 8.33 -0.29 14.29
CA ASP A 265 6.90 -0.02 14.06
C ASP A 265 6.27 -1.02 13.06
N LEU A 266 7.00 -1.42 12.01
CA LEU A 266 6.54 -2.47 11.09
C LEU A 266 6.35 -3.81 11.81
N VAL A 267 7.32 -4.21 12.62
CA VAL A 267 7.26 -5.46 13.40
C VAL A 267 6.11 -5.40 14.40
N ASP A 268 6.02 -4.32 15.18
CA ASP A 268 4.99 -4.16 16.22
C ASP A 268 3.58 -4.24 15.62
N ARG A 269 3.33 -3.56 14.50
CA ARG A 269 2.04 -3.63 13.80
C ARG A 269 1.77 -5.00 13.19
N HIS A 270 2.81 -5.70 12.72
CA HIS A 270 2.64 -7.05 12.20
C HIS A 270 2.25 -8.03 13.31
N GLU A 271 2.94 -8.00 14.46
CA GLU A 271 2.65 -8.86 15.61
C GLU A 271 1.29 -8.55 16.24
N ALA A 272 0.93 -7.27 16.35
CA ALA A 272 -0.36 -6.83 16.90
C ALA A 272 -1.52 -6.94 15.90
N ASN A 273 -1.28 -7.53 14.73
CA ASN A 273 -2.23 -7.65 13.63
C ASN A 273 -2.93 -6.32 13.25
N LEU A 274 -2.18 -5.22 13.22
CA LEU A 274 -2.68 -3.88 12.86
C LEU A 274 -2.34 -3.52 11.42
N ALA A 275 -3.25 -2.84 10.73
CA ALA A 275 -2.99 -2.27 9.42
C ALA A 275 -1.69 -1.43 9.41
N LEU A 276 -0.89 -1.61 8.37
CA LEU A 276 0.38 -0.92 8.18
C LEU A 276 0.19 0.53 7.71
N ASP A 277 -1.02 0.87 7.27
CA ASP A 277 -1.42 2.23 6.94
C ASP A 277 -1.57 3.12 8.20
N LEU A 278 -1.74 4.43 8.03
CA LEU A 278 -1.79 5.44 9.09
C LEU A 278 -2.89 5.19 10.12
N THR A 279 -3.93 4.42 9.79
CA THR A 279 -5.03 4.17 10.71
C THR A 279 -4.67 3.23 11.85
N ARG A 280 -3.69 2.32 11.66
CA ARG A 280 -3.35 1.26 12.62
C ARG A 280 -4.57 0.44 13.08
N ARG A 281 -5.60 0.31 12.23
CA ARG A 281 -6.81 -0.45 12.56
C ARG A 281 -6.47 -1.92 12.79
N PRO A 282 -7.08 -2.59 13.77
CA PRO A 282 -6.93 -4.04 13.92
C PRO A 282 -7.49 -4.73 12.67
N LEU A 283 -6.74 -5.69 12.15
CA LEU A 283 -7.22 -6.58 11.10
C LEU A 283 -8.04 -7.70 11.78
N PRO A 284 -9.26 -7.98 11.30
CA PRO A 284 -10.09 -9.01 11.92
C PRO A 284 -9.49 -10.41 11.70
N ASP A 285 -9.41 -11.21 12.77
CA ASP A 285 -8.76 -12.53 12.74
C ASP A 285 -9.56 -13.58 11.94
N ARG A 286 -10.89 -13.44 11.87
CA ARG A 286 -11.80 -14.32 11.11
C ARG A 286 -12.98 -13.52 10.54
N PRO A 287 -13.58 -13.98 9.43
CA PRO A 287 -14.83 -13.43 8.90
C PRO A 287 -16.00 -13.51 9.88
#